data_AF-D4DM64-F1
#
_entry.id   AF-D4DM64-F1
#
_cell.length_a   1.000
_cell.length_b   1.000
_cell.length_c   1.000
_cell.angle_alpha   90.00
_cell.angle_beta   90.00
_cell.angle_gamma   90.00
#
_symmetry.space_group_name_H-M   'P 1'
#
loop_
_entity.id
_entity.type
_entity.pdbx_description
1 polymer ?
#
loop_
_entity_poly.entity_id
_entity_poly.type
_entity_poly.pdbx_seq_one_letter_code
_entity_poly.pdbx_strand_id
1 'polypeptide(L)'
;METNRLQLALKNKNGRRWYVFPPLFWRMPHRQLQKDNDMKPMLYIVLLMAATAAQAASSQEYVFKDQPFESGSLSTDGKDFSINTVGYSGNLCDLGGRLKNNIYRDDGCEIHFAFSGNKVRVTTPETAQEACSKYCGFNAHFADDYYRLPAACTETAAKNSEQRFQTAYRAKQYAQAAQIKQQYLNACNSFMFITEQMRARNDLAVAYKNSGNKTACRAALQPLRRHWNDKAENHSYLYRDDFMKELAAAKFNWKACR
;
A
#
# COMPACT_ATOMS: atom_id res chain seq x y z
N MET A 1 -4.59 -40.54 2.64
CA MET A 1 -3.22 -40.43 3.16
C MET A 1 -2.55 -39.31 2.35
N GLU A 2 -2.87 -38.03 2.63
CA GLU A 2 -2.23 -37.17 3.65
C GLU A 2 -0.72 -37.02 3.40
N THR A 3 -0.30 -35.94 2.74
CA THR A 3 0.20 -34.64 3.30
C THR A 3 1.72 -34.62 3.42
N ASN A 4 2.36 -33.69 2.70
CA ASN A 4 3.25 -32.66 3.28
C ASN A 4 3.98 -31.88 2.18
N ARG A 5 3.59 -30.61 1.96
CA ARG A 5 4.50 -29.58 1.46
C ARG A 5 4.28 -28.31 2.26
N LEU A 6 5.34 -27.94 2.96
CA LEU A 6 5.52 -26.80 3.84
C LEU A 6 5.16 -25.48 3.12
N GLN A 7 4.22 -24.73 3.70
CA GLN A 7 4.05 -23.31 3.40
C GLN A 7 5.07 -22.52 4.22
N LEU A 8 6.00 -21.83 3.56
CA LEU A 8 6.75 -20.75 4.21
C LEU A 8 5.80 -19.56 4.42
N ALA A 9 5.31 -19.42 5.65
CA ALA A 9 4.61 -18.23 6.10
C ALA A 9 5.65 -17.20 6.60
N LEU A 10 5.81 -16.09 5.88
CA LEU A 10 6.50 -14.92 6.42
C LEU A 10 5.58 -14.26 7.47
N LYS A 11 5.87 -14.50 8.74
CA LYS A 11 5.25 -13.82 9.89
C LYS A 11 5.95 -12.47 10.12
N ASN A 12 5.23 -11.37 9.97
CA ASN A 12 5.58 -10.11 10.64
C ASN A 12 5.16 -10.20 12.13
N LYS A 13 5.96 -9.65 13.05
CA LYS A 13 5.76 -9.63 14.51
C LYS A 13 4.41 -9.03 14.99
N ASN A 14 3.56 -8.51 14.11
CA ASN A 14 2.25 -7.95 14.46
C ASN A 14 1.02 -8.77 14.05
N GLY A 15 1.16 -10.07 13.74
CA GLY A 15 0.05 -11.03 13.84
C GLY A 15 -1.22 -10.78 12.99
N ARG A 16 -1.14 -10.00 11.90
CA ARG A 16 -2.29 -9.79 11.00
C ARG A 16 -2.26 -10.76 9.82
N ARG A 17 -3.26 -11.64 9.82
CA ARG A 17 -3.53 -12.66 8.80
C ARG A 17 -4.09 -11.98 7.53
N TRP A 18 -3.52 -12.29 6.38
CA TRP A 18 -4.11 -11.96 5.09
C TRP A 18 -5.42 -12.76 4.93
N TYR A 19 -6.55 -12.07 4.90
CA TYR A 19 -7.83 -12.70 4.57
C TYR A 19 -8.06 -12.59 3.06
N VAL A 20 -7.95 -13.72 2.38
CA VAL A 20 -8.61 -13.97 1.10
C VAL A 20 -10.12 -14.02 1.41
N PHE A 21 -10.89 -13.04 0.95
CA PHE A 21 -12.35 -13.02 1.10
C PHE A 21 -13.02 -13.80 -0.05
N PRO A 22 -13.79 -14.86 0.23
CA PRO A 22 -14.79 -15.39 -0.70
C PRO A 22 -16.10 -14.58 -0.62
N PRO A 23 -17.00 -14.69 -1.62
CA PRO A 23 -18.22 -13.88 -1.69
C PRO A 23 -19.28 -14.41 -0.71
N LEU A 24 -19.74 -13.56 0.21
CA LEU A 24 -20.84 -13.88 1.12
C LEU A 24 -22.19 -13.40 0.54
N PHE A 25 -23.04 -14.39 0.26
CA PHE A 25 -24.47 -14.26 0.07
C PHE A 25 -25.14 -13.79 1.37
N TRP A 26 -26.08 -12.85 1.24
CA TRP A 26 -26.95 -12.38 2.32
C TRP A 26 -28.14 -13.32 2.54
N ARG A 27 -28.44 -13.66 3.80
CA ARG A 27 -29.81 -13.89 4.29
C ARG A 27 -29.86 -13.78 5.81
N MET A 28 -30.48 -12.71 6.32
CA MET A 28 -31.00 -12.63 7.69
C MET A 28 -32.46 -13.12 7.68
N PRO A 29 -32.94 -13.63 8.83
CA PRO A 29 -34.22 -13.13 9.34
C PRO A 29 -34.20 -12.79 10.83
N HIS A 30 -35.07 -11.81 11.15
CA HIS A 30 -35.47 -11.29 12.44
C HIS A 30 -35.82 -12.35 13.51
N ARG A 31 -35.50 -12.05 14.78
CA ARG A 31 -36.40 -12.31 15.92
C ARG A 31 -36.18 -11.28 17.05
N GLN A 32 -37.29 -10.96 17.71
CA GLN A 32 -37.61 -9.81 18.54
C GLN A 32 -37.09 -9.84 19.99
N LEU A 33 -36.95 -8.61 20.53
CA LEU A 33 -37.33 -8.05 21.84
C LEU A 33 -37.05 -8.82 23.14
N GLN A 34 -36.36 -8.13 24.06
CA GLN A 34 -36.84 -8.01 25.44
C GLN A 34 -36.51 -6.62 26.04
N LYS A 35 -37.57 -5.96 26.56
CA LYS A 35 -37.58 -4.78 27.44
C LYS A 35 -36.96 -5.17 28.81
N ASP A 36 -36.38 -4.26 29.60
CA ASP A 36 -37.14 -3.41 30.52
C ASP A 36 -36.41 -2.14 30.97
N ASN A 37 -37.25 -1.17 31.32
CA ASN A 37 -36.99 0.21 31.72
C ASN A 37 -36.33 0.31 33.11
N ASP A 38 -35.53 1.35 33.33
CA ASP A 38 -35.78 2.26 34.47
C ASP A 38 -35.05 3.61 34.31
N MET A 39 -35.71 4.70 34.71
CA MET A 39 -35.29 6.08 34.44
C MET A 39 -35.33 6.98 35.69
N LYS A 40 -34.15 7.53 36.06
CA LYS A 40 -33.83 8.79 36.80
C LYS A 40 -34.08 8.83 38.33
N PRO A 41 -33.47 9.78 39.12
CA PRO A 41 -32.70 11.00 38.77
C PRO A 41 -31.39 11.28 39.58
N MET A 42 -30.66 12.34 39.17
CA MET A 42 -29.76 13.24 39.95
C MET A 42 -28.65 12.67 40.87
N LEU A 43 -27.37 12.93 40.53
CA LEU A 43 -26.48 13.86 41.29
C LEU A 43 -25.11 14.04 40.60
N TYR A 44 -24.57 15.24 40.75
CA TYR A 44 -23.32 15.80 40.21
C TYR A 44 -22.04 14.97 40.42
N ILE A 45 -21.27 14.73 39.35
CA ILE A 45 -19.79 14.79 39.40
C ILE A 45 -19.28 15.41 38.09
N VAL A 46 -18.96 16.70 38.13
CA VAL A 46 -18.11 17.35 37.12
C VAL A 46 -16.67 16.97 37.46
N LEU A 47 -16.19 15.86 36.91
CA LEU A 47 -14.77 15.50 36.91
C LEU A 47 -14.17 16.00 35.60
N LEU A 48 -13.33 17.02 35.71
CA LEU A 48 -12.37 17.46 34.71
C LEU A 48 -11.48 16.27 34.30
N MET A 49 -11.91 15.53 33.29
CA MET A 49 -11.02 14.65 32.52
C MET A 49 -10.19 15.55 31.63
N ALA A 50 -9.07 16.05 32.15
CA ALA A 50 -7.98 16.52 31.32
C ALA A 50 -7.51 15.31 30.48
N ALA A 51 -8.08 15.15 29.30
CA ALA A 51 -7.58 14.24 28.29
C ALA A 51 -6.24 14.81 27.80
N THR A 52 -5.16 14.57 28.55
CA THR A 52 -3.84 14.50 27.95
C THR A 52 -3.88 13.32 27.00
N ALA A 53 -4.35 13.58 25.77
CA ALA A 53 -4.04 12.72 24.64
C ALA A 53 -2.52 12.78 24.53
N ALA A 54 -1.83 11.82 25.15
CA ALA A 54 -0.46 11.52 24.76
C ALA A 54 -0.54 11.31 23.25
N GLN A 55 -0.06 12.29 22.48
CA GLN A 55 0.22 12.06 21.08
C GLN A 55 1.32 11.00 21.09
N ALA A 56 0.93 9.72 20.98
CA ALA A 56 1.83 8.71 20.49
C ALA A 56 2.41 9.32 19.22
N ALA A 57 3.72 9.61 19.22
CA ALA A 57 4.38 10.18 18.07
C ALA A 57 4.05 9.25 16.90
N SER A 58 3.18 9.70 16.00
CA SER A 58 2.77 8.87 14.88
C SER A 58 4.01 8.71 14.03
N SER A 59 4.47 7.47 13.89
CA SER A 59 5.61 7.18 13.02
C SER A 59 5.34 7.74 11.63
N GLN A 60 6.32 8.47 11.09
CA GLN A 60 6.23 9.01 9.76
C GLN A 60 6.66 7.94 8.75
N GLU A 61 5.76 7.64 7.82
CA GLU A 61 6.02 6.72 6.72
C GLU A 61 6.64 7.46 5.53
N TYR A 62 7.70 6.88 4.99
CA TYR A 62 8.36 7.23 3.75
C TYR A 62 8.45 5.98 2.87
N VAL A 63 8.31 6.14 1.56
CA VAL A 63 8.35 5.03 0.61
C VAL A 63 9.10 5.42 -0.66
N PHE A 64 9.46 4.44 -1.49
CA PHE A 64 9.96 4.74 -2.83
C PHE A 64 8.96 5.52 -3.66
N LYS A 65 9.49 6.37 -4.54
CA LYS A 65 8.72 7.17 -5.49
C LYS A 65 9.24 6.92 -6.90
N ASP A 66 8.32 6.76 -7.83
CA ASP A 66 8.57 6.56 -9.26
C ASP A 66 9.36 5.26 -9.56
N GLN A 67 9.30 4.28 -8.64
CA GLN A 67 9.91 2.95 -8.77
C GLN A 67 8.85 1.83 -8.76
N PRO A 68 8.10 1.62 -9.86
CA PRO A 68 6.90 0.79 -9.84
C PRO A 68 7.17 -0.72 -9.76
N PHE A 69 8.42 -1.18 -9.88
CA PHE A 69 8.76 -2.61 -9.85
C PHE A 69 9.53 -3.03 -8.59
N GLU A 70 9.71 -2.09 -7.67
CA GLU A 70 10.38 -2.29 -6.40
C GLU A 70 9.49 -1.71 -5.30
N SER A 71 9.75 -2.10 -4.05
CA SER A 71 9.10 -1.47 -2.91
C SER A 71 10.13 -1.16 -1.85
N GLY A 72 9.98 0.00 -1.23
CA GLY A 72 10.81 0.44 -0.13
C GLY A 72 9.92 1.19 0.84
N SER A 73 10.04 0.90 2.13
CA SER A 73 9.34 1.57 3.21
C SER A 73 10.30 1.91 4.33
N LEU A 74 10.22 3.13 4.83
CA LEU A 74 10.92 3.63 6.00
C LEU A 74 9.88 4.27 6.93
N SER A 75 9.73 3.71 8.12
CA SER A 75 8.90 4.22 9.19
C SER A 75 9.80 4.73 10.30
N THR A 76 9.62 5.96 10.77
CA THR A 76 10.38 6.49 11.92
C THR A 76 9.63 7.55 12.71
N ASP A 77 9.83 7.55 14.04
CA ASP A 77 9.39 8.63 14.94
C ASP A 77 10.50 9.68 15.20
N GLY A 78 11.62 9.58 14.48
CA GLY A 78 12.83 10.39 14.65
C GLY A 78 13.84 9.82 15.64
N LYS A 79 13.48 8.80 16.43
CA LYS A 79 14.38 8.10 17.35
C LYS A 79 14.54 6.65 16.93
N ASP A 80 13.44 5.94 16.76
CA ASP A 80 13.42 4.55 16.32
C ASP A 80 12.97 4.50 14.85
N PHE A 81 13.46 3.52 14.10
CA PHE A 81 13.11 3.32 12.70
C PHE A 81 12.91 1.84 12.36
N SER A 82 12.16 1.62 11.28
CA SER A 82 12.06 0.36 10.56
C SER A 82 12.18 0.66 9.07
N ILE A 83 13.06 -0.06 8.38
CA ILE A 83 13.28 0.07 6.94
C ILE A 83 13.22 -1.32 6.30
N ASN A 84 12.46 -1.43 5.22
CA ASN A 84 12.32 -2.66 4.45
C ASN A 84 12.32 -2.35 2.96
N THR A 85 13.02 -3.16 2.18
CA THR A 85 13.02 -3.07 0.71
C THR A 85 12.76 -4.44 0.09
N VAL A 86 12.14 -4.43 -1.09
CA VAL A 86 12.01 -5.59 -1.98
C VAL A 86 12.41 -5.13 -3.36
N GLY A 87 13.55 -5.64 -3.83
CA GLY A 87 14.07 -5.31 -5.17
C GLY A 87 13.34 -6.06 -6.28
N TYR A 88 13.65 -5.73 -7.53
CA TYR A 88 13.03 -6.33 -8.72
C TYR A 88 13.03 -7.86 -8.74
N SER A 89 14.16 -8.48 -8.33
CA SER A 89 14.35 -9.93 -8.27
C SER A 89 13.68 -10.60 -7.06
N GLY A 90 13.09 -9.82 -6.15
CA GLY A 90 12.42 -10.30 -4.96
C GLY A 90 13.30 -10.52 -3.73
N ASN A 91 14.57 -10.13 -3.81
CA ASN A 91 15.44 -10.10 -2.64
C ASN A 91 15.00 -8.95 -1.72
N LEU A 92 14.96 -9.26 -0.43
CA LEU A 92 14.44 -8.38 0.60
C LEU A 92 15.56 -7.88 1.50
N CYS A 93 15.41 -6.67 2.02
CA CYS A 93 16.16 -6.20 3.16
C CYS A 93 15.19 -5.81 4.27
N ASP A 94 15.48 -6.15 5.51
CA ASP A 94 14.68 -5.76 6.68
C ASP A 94 15.61 -5.36 7.82
N LEU A 95 15.39 -4.16 8.35
CA LEU A 95 16.17 -3.64 9.46
C LEU A 95 15.32 -2.70 10.31
N GLY A 96 15.50 -2.78 11.63
CA GLY A 96 14.95 -1.81 12.55
C GLY A 96 15.93 -1.52 13.67
N GLY A 97 15.86 -0.32 14.23
CA GLY A 97 16.77 0.08 15.28
C GLY A 97 16.55 1.50 15.76
N ARG A 98 17.53 1.99 16.52
CA ARG A 98 17.54 3.35 17.04
C ARG A 98 18.55 4.21 16.30
N LEU A 99 18.11 5.37 15.84
CA LEU A 99 18.95 6.41 15.27
C LEU A 99 19.69 7.15 16.38
N LYS A 100 20.99 7.37 16.18
CA LYS A 100 21.79 8.34 16.93
C LYS A 100 22.36 9.35 15.94
N ASN A 101 21.93 10.61 16.06
CA ASN A 101 22.27 11.67 15.10
C ASN A 101 21.99 11.27 13.64
N ASN A 102 20.82 10.67 13.40
CA ASN A 102 20.39 10.13 12.11
C ASN A 102 21.31 9.05 11.52
N ILE A 103 22.04 8.33 12.37
CA ILE A 103 22.87 7.20 11.97
C ILE A 103 22.46 5.96 12.77
N TYR A 104 22.31 4.83 12.08
CA TYR A 104 22.24 3.51 12.68
C TYR A 104 23.63 2.87 12.66
N ARG A 105 24.00 2.21 13.77
CA ARG A 105 25.21 1.39 13.86
C ARG A 105 24.93 0.11 14.63
N ASP A 106 25.30 -1.02 14.05
CA ASP A 106 25.29 -2.33 14.72
C ASP A 106 26.28 -3.28 14.06
N ASP A 107 27.22 -3.79 14.86
CA ASP A 107 28.15 -4.85 14.46
C ASP A 107 28.73 -4.64 13.05
N GLY A 108 29.45 -3.52 12.89
CA GLY A 108 30.09 -3.08 11.65
C GLY A 108 29.17 -2.46 10.60
N CYS A 109 27.86 -2.71 10.67
CA CYS A 109 26.90 -2.08 9.76
C CYS A 109 26.63 -0.64 10.19
N GLU A 110 26.69 0.28 9.23
CA GLU A 110 26.42 1.70 9.42
C GLU A 110 25.50 2.20 8.29
N ILE A 111 24.41 2.87 8.66
CA ILE A 111 23.46 3.45 7.69
C ILE A 111 23.14 4.88 8.10
N HIS A 112 23.23 5.79 7.14
CA HIS A 112 23.00 7.21 7.34
C HIS A 112 21.64 7.60 6.78
N PHE A 113 20.94 8.48 7.50
CA PHE A 113 19.64 9.02 7.12
C PHE A 113 19.75 10.53 7.00
N ALA A 114 19.64 11.07 5.79
CA ALA A 114 19.62 12.52 5.55
C ALA A 114 18.19 12.99 5.28
N PHE A 115 17.55 13.56 6.30
CA PHE A 115 16.19 14.09 6.23
C PHE A 115 16.18 15.49 5.60
N SER A 116 15.34 15.69 4.58
CA SER A 116 15.16 16.97 3.89
C SER A 116 13.72 17.13 3.42
N GLY A 117 12.92 17.89 4.18
CA GLY A 117 11.51 18.15 3.85
C GLY A 117 10.70 16.85 3.79
N ASN A 118 10.19 16.51 2.61
CA ASN A 118 9.42 15.27 2.38
C ASN A 118 10.30 14.09 1.96
N LYS A 119 11.63 14.18 2.03
CA LYS A 119 12.55 13.15 1.56
C LYS A 119 13.50 12.69 2.66
N VAL A 120 13.88 11.43 2.63
CA VAL A 120 15.00 10.86 3.40
C VAL A 120 15.91 10.16 2.43
N ARG A 121 17.16 10.62 2.34
CA ARG A 121 18.20 9.90 1.61
C ARG A 121 18.86 8.91 2.55
N VAL A 122 18.83 7.64 2.20
CA VAL A 122 19.48 6.56 2.94
C VAL A 122 20.76 6.17 2.21
N THR A 123 21.87 6.12 2.92
CA THR A 123 23.17 5.70 2.34
C THR A 123 23.90 4.75 3.27
N THR A 124 24.65 3.83 2.67
CA THR A 124 25.55 2.92 3.37
C THR A 124 26.98 3.25 2.93
N PRO A 125 27.89 3.64 3.85
CA PRO A 125 29.30 3.82 3.52
C PRO A 125 29.90 2.55 2.91
N GLU A 126 30.85 2.68 1.97
CA GLU A 126 31.47 1.54 1.29
C GLU A 126 32.08 0.53 2.28
N THR A 127 32.76 1.02 3.31
CA THR A 127 33.35 0.20 4.38
C THR A 127 32.34 -0.56 5.23
N ALA A 128 31.05 -0.21 5.17
CA ALA A 128 29.98 -0.84 5.92
C ALA A 128 29.09 -1.75 5.06
N GLN A 129 29.28 -1.78 3.73
CA GLN A 129 28.41 -2.53 2.81
C GLN A 129 28.39 -4.02 3.12
N GLU A 130 29.56 -4.62 3.34
CA GLU A 130 29.67 -6.05 3.67
C GLU A 130 28.95 -6.37 4.98
N ALA A 131 29.18 -5.58 6.03
CA ALA A 131 28.53 -5.79 7.32
C ALA A 131 27.01 -5.58 7.26
N CYS A 132 26.52 -4.63 6.45
CA CYS A 132 25.08 -4.41 6.27
C CYS A 132 24.41 -5.46 5.39
N SER A 133 25.16 -6.20 4.57
CA SER A 133 24.61 -7.26 3.72
C SER A 133 23.90 -8.37 4.52
N LYS A 134 24.23 -8.55 5.80
CA LYS A 134 23.57 -9.52 6.68
C LYS A 134 22.07 -9.28 6.89
N TYR A 135 21.60 -8.05 6.67
CA TYR A 135 20.18 -7.69 6.74
C TYR A 135 19.46 -7.77 5.39
N CYS A 136 20.18 -8.17 4.33
CA CYS A 136 19.72 -8.14 2.96
C CYS A 136 19.92 -9.51 2.29
N GLY A 137 18.94 -9.90 1.47
CA GLY A 137 19.14 -10.95 0.48
C GLY A 137 20.13 -10.52 -0.61
N PHE A 138 20.50 -11.47 -1.46
CA PHE A 138 21.48 -11.27 -2.53
C PHE A 138 21.18 -10.01 -3.38
N ASN A 139 22.16 -9.11 -3.52
CA ASN A 139 22.05 -7.85 -4.26
C ASN A 139 20.90 -6.90 -3.83
N ALA A 140 20.28 -7.12 -2.68
CA ALA A 140 19.34 -6.17 -2.10
C ALA A 140 20.10 -5.10 -1.28
N HIS A 141 19.54 -3.90 -1.20
CA HIS A 141 20.12 -2.81 -0.43
C HIS A 141 19.03 -1.88 0.12
N PHE A 142 19.41 -1.06 1.10
CA PHE A 142 18.55 -0.03 1.69
C PHE A 142 18.74 1.36 1.04
N ALA A 143 19.90 1.58 0.41
CA ALA A 143 20.33 2.90 -0.02
C ALA A 143 19.49 3.44 -1.18
N ASP A 144 18.67 4.45 -0.90
CA ASP A 144 17.84 5.14 -1.90
C ASP A 144 17.28 6.45 -1.31
N ASP A 145 16.54 7.20 -2.12
CA ASP A 145 15.69 8.31 -1.72
C ASP A 145 14.26 7.83 -1.40
N TYR A 146 13.87 7.94 -0.13
CA TYR A 146 12.52 7.66 0.35
C TYR A 146 11.72 8.97 0.47
N TYR A 147 10.44 8.94 0.13
CA TYR A 147 9.57 10.11 0.10
C TYR A 147 8.37 9.91 1.01
N ARG A 148 8.01 10.97 1.72
CA ARG A 148 6.89 10.97 2.67
C ARG A 148 5.63 10.48 1.97
N LEU A 149 5.05 9.40 2.49
CA LEU A 149 3.83 8.84 1.93
C LEU A 149 2.69 9.85 2.12
N PRO A 150 1.99 10.29 1.06
CA PRO A 150 0.86 11.19 1.23
C PRO A 150 -0.24 10.52 2.06
N ALA A 151 -0.93 11.29 2.90
CA ALA A 151 -1.99 10.75 3.76
C ALA A 151 -3.08 9.99 2.97
N ALA A 152 -3.40 10.48 1.76
CA ALA A 152 -4.34 9.86 0.84
C ALA A 152 -3.90 8.48 0.31
N CYS A 153 -2.60 8.18 0.41
CA CYS A 153 -1.98 6.96 -0.09
C CYS A 153 -1.63 5.97 1.03
N THR A 154 -1.95 6.29 2.29
CA THR A 154 -1.86 5.32 3.39
C THR A 154 -2.77 4.13 3.11
N GLU A 155 -2.43 2.96 3.64
CA GLU A 155 -3.22 1.73 3.43
C GLU A 155 -4.70 1.93 3.79
N THR A 156 -4.97 2.66 4.88
CA THR A 156 -6.34 2.94 5.32
C THR A 156 -7.06 3.89 4.36
N ALA A 157 -6.41 4.96 3.92
CA ALA A 157 -6.99 5.89 2.95
C ALA A 157 -7.21 5.25 1.58
N ALA A 158 -6.28 4.40 1.12
CA ALA A 158 -6.40 3.62 -0.10
C ALA A 158 -7.61 2.68 -0.05
N LYS A 159 -7.78 1.92 1.05
CA LYS A 159 -8.96 1.06 1.27
C LYS A 159 -10.26 1.85 1.29
N ASN A 160 -10.28 2.99 1.96
CA ASN A 160 -11.47 3.86 2.01
C ASN A 160 -11.81 4.44 0.63
N SER A 161 -10.79 4.85 -0.15
CA SER A 161 -10.96 5.30 -1.53
C SER A 161 -11.53 4.20 -2.42
N GLU A 162 -11.01 2.98 -2.29
CA GLU A 162 -11.50 1.81 -3.02
C GLU A 162 -12.95 1.48 -2.65
N GLN A 163 -13.29 1.50 -1.37
CA GLN A 163 -14.66 1.27 -0.92
C GLN A 163 -15.62 2.31 -1.50
N ARG A 164 -15.25 3.59 -1.49
CA ARG A 164 -16.05 4.68 -2.08
C ARG A 164 -16.21 4.49 -3.59
N PHE A 165 -15.15 4.12 -4.30
CA PHE A 165 -15.20 3.78 -5.72
C PHE A 165 -16.19 2.65 -5.99
N GLN A 166 -16.06 1.53 -5.29
CA GLN A 166 -16.92 0.36 -5.46
C GLN A 166 -18.39 0.67 -5.16
N THR A 167 -18.65 1.44 -4.11
CA THR A 167 -20.01 1.89 -3.75
C THR A 167 -20.62 2.74 -4.87
N ALA A 168 -19.93 3.78 -5.34
CA ALA A 168 -20.41 4.63 -6.43
C ALA A 168 -20.60 3.83 -7.74
N TYR A 169 -19.65 2.95 -8.05
CA TYR A 169 -19.72 2.12 -9.25
C TYR A 169 -20.91 1.14 -9.23
N ARG A 170 -21.16 0.47 -8.09
CA ARG A 170 -22.32 -0.43 -7.91
C ARG A 170 -23.65 0.31 -7.93
N ALA A 171 -23.68 1.55 -7.44
CA ALA A 171 -24.82 2.45 -7.57
C ALA A 171 -25.00 3.03 -8.99
N LYS A 172 -24.17 2.60 -9.96
CA LYS A 172 -24.13 3.10 -11.35
C LYS A 172 -23.81 4.60 -11.47
N GLN A 173 -23.25 5.19 -10.42
CA GLN A 173 -22.77 6.57 -10.40
C GLN A 173 -21.38 6.64 -11.05
N TYR A 174 -21.28 6.25 -12.31
CA TYR A 174 -19.99 6.00 -12.98
C TYR A 174 -19.10 7.24 -13.10
N ALA A 175 -19.68 8.44 -13.29
CA ALA A 175 -18.92 9.69 -13.29
C ALA A 175 -18.27 9.97 -11.93
N GLN A 176 -18.99 9.73 -10.84
CA GLN A 176 -18.47 9.87 -9.48
C GLN A 176 -17.39 8.82 -9.18
N ALA A 177 -17.62 7.57 -9.59
CA ALA A 177 -16.62 6.51 -9.47
C ALA A 177 -15.32 6.88 -10.21
N ALA A 178 -15.43 7.39 -11.44
CA ALA A 178 -14.28 7.86 -12.21
C ALA A 178 -13.54 9.00 -11.49
N GLN A 179 -14.25 9.99 -10.95
CA GLN A 179 -13.66 11.09 -10.19
C GLN A 179 -12.86 10.60 -8.97
N ILE A 180 -13.42 9.67 -8.19
CA ILE A 180 -12.75 9.09 -7.01
C ILE A 180 -11.43 8.43 -7.43
N LYS A 181 -11.46 7.58 -8.47
CA LYS A 181 -10.27 6.86 -8.92
C LYS A 181 -9.24 7.79 -9.58
N GLN A 182 -9.68 8.81 -10.30
CA GLN A 182 -8.81 9.83 -10.87
C GLN A 182 -8.06 10.61 -9.78
N GLN A 183 -8.77 11.05 -8.73
CA GLN A 183 -8.16 11.74 -7.59
C GLN A 183 -7.12 10.84 -6.89
N TYR A 184 -7.45 9.56 -6.71
CA TYR A 184 -6.54 8.59 -6.13
C TYR A 184 -5.26 8.41 -6.97
N LEU A 185 -5.39 8.26 -8.29
CA LEU A 185 -4.24 8.18 -9.19
C LEU A 185 -3.40 9.46 -9.19
N ASN A 186 -4.03 10.64 -9.18
CA ASN A 186 -3.30 11.92 -9.14
C ASN A 186 -2.46 12.06 -7.87
N ALA A 187 -2.95 11.57 -6.73
CA ALA A 187 -2.25 11.66 -5.45
C ALA A 187 -1.18 10.56 -5.29
N CYS A 188 -1.46 9.36 -5.79
CA CYS A 188 -0.75 8.16 -5.33
C CYS A 188 0.00 7.39 -6.43
N ASN A 189 -0.19 7.69 -7.73
CA ASN A 189 0.41 6.89 -8.80
C ASN A 189 1.93 6.78 -8.69
N SER A 190 2.64 7.84 -8.28
CA SER A 190 4.10 7.81 -8.11
C SER A 190 4.57 6.95 -6.94
N PHE A 191 3.68 6.53 -6.04
CA PHE A 191 4.01 5.75 -4.84
C PHE A 191 3.50 4.31 -4.90
N MET A 192 2.85 3.94 -6.00
CA MET A 192 2.21 2.64 -6.17
C MET A 192 3.14 1.64 -6.85
N PHE A 193 3.00 0.39 -6.45
CA PHE A 193 3.56 -0.72 -7.20
C PHE A 193 2.84 -0.89 -8.55
N ILE A 194 3.50 -1.48 -9.54
CA ILE A 194 3.04 -1.52 -10.94
C ILE A 194 1.65 -2.14 -11.07
N THR A 195 1.39 -3.24 -10.36
CA THR A 195 0.10 -3.94 -10.43
C THR A 195 -1.04 -3.10 -9.84
N GLU A 196 -0.76 -2.29 -8.81
CA GLU A 196 -1.71 -1.34 -8.23
C GLU A 196 -2.01 -0.19 -9.20
N GLN A 197 -0.98 0.35 -9.87
CA GLN A 197 -1.16 1.36 -10.91
C GLN A 197 -2.04 0.83 -12.05
N MET A 198 -1.77 -0.39 -12.50
CA MET A 198 -2.54 -1.02 -13.58
C MET A 198 -4.00 -1.25 -13.19
N ARG A 199 -4.23 -1.80 -11.98
CA ARG A 199 -5.59 -2.00 -11.46
C ARG A 199 -6.36 -0.70 -11.36
N ALA A 200 -5.77 0.33 -10.75
CA ALA A 200 -6.42 1.63 -10.60
C ALA A 200 -6.76 2.28 -11.95
N ARG A 201 -5.89 2.11 -12.96
CA ARG A 201 -6.14 2.58 -14.34
C ARG A 201 -7.22 1.78 -15.04
N ASN A 202 -7.26 0.46 -14.86
CA ASN A 202 -8.33 -0.40 -15.37
C ASN A 202 -9.69 0.01 -14.79
N ASP A 203 -9.78 0.18 -13.47
CA ASP A 203 -10.98 0.63 -12.77
C ASP A 203 -11.46 2.00 -13.28
N LEU A 204 -10.53 2.96 -13.40
CA LEU A 204 -10.82 4.29 -13.93
C LEU A 204 -11.35 4.22 -15.37
N ALA A 205 -10.73 3.41 -16.22
CA ALA A 205 -11.14 3.25 -17.61
C ALA A 205 -12.54 2.66 -17.71
N VAL A 206 -12.84 1.62 -16.93
CA VAL A 206 -14.18 1.00 -16.92
C VAL A 206 -15.24 1.99 -16.42
N ALA A 207 -14.92 2.81 -15.41
CA ALA A 207 -15.83 3.86 -14.95
C ALA A 207 -16.11 4.90 -16.06
N TYR A 208 -15.08 5.39 -16.76
CA TYR A 208 -15.26 6.29 -17.90
C TYR A 208 -16.03 5.66 -19.06
N LYS A 209 -15.78 4.37 -19.36
CA LYS A 209 -16.52 3.62 -20.37
C LYS A 209 -18.01 3.63 -20.06
N ASN A 210 -18.37 3.27 -18.82
CA ASN A 210 -19.76 3.15 -18.41
C ASN A 210 -20.45 4.52 -18.23
N SER A 211 -19.68 5.59 -18.04
CA SER A 211 -20.21 6.96 -18.09
C SER A 211 -20.29 7.54 -19.51
N GLY A 212 -20.00 6.74 -20.55
CA GLY A 212 -20.03 7.17 -21.95
C GLY A 212 -18.81 7.98 -22.42
N ASN A 213 -17.82 8.23 -21.56
CA ASN A 213 -16.64 9.03 -21.89
C ASN A 213 -15.50 8.16 -22.47
N LYS A 214 -15.65 7.76 -23.74
CA LYS A 214 -14.66 6.92 -24.45
C LYS A 214 -13.27 7.57 -24.56
N THR A 215 -13.20 8.89 -24.69
CA THR A 215 -11.91 9.60 -24.76
C THR A 215 -11.15 9.51 -23.44
N ALA A 216 -11.82 9.74 -22.31
CA ALA A 216 -11.20 9.59 -21.00
C ALA A 216 -10.87 8.13 -20.67
N CYS A 217 -11.70 7.18 -21.13
CA CYS A 217 -11.43 5.74 -21.04
C CYS A 217 -10.08 5.38 -21.67
N ARG A 218 -9.84 5.84 -22.92
CA ARG A 218 -8.55 5.63 -23.59
C ARG A 218 -7.40 6.35 -22.88
N ALA A 219 -7.61 7.58 -22.44
CA ALA A 219 -6.59 8.35 -21.73
C ALA A 219 -6.12 7.65 -20.44
N ALA A 220 -7.04 7.05 -19.67
CA ALA A 220 -6.72 6.32 -18.44
C ALA A 220 -5.77 5.13 -18.68
N LEU A 221 -5.96 4.41 -19.79
CA LEU A 221 -5.18 3.22 -20.16
C LEU A 221 -3.92 3.53 -20.97
N GLN A 222 -3.80 4.72 -21.56
CA GLN A 222 -2.69 5.08 -22.43
C GLN A 222 -1.30 4.83 -21.80
N PRO A 223 -1.04 5.12 -20.51
CA PRO A 223 0.27 4.87 -19.90
C PRO A 223 0.64 3.39 -19.82
N LEU A 224 -0.35 2.49 -19.81
CA LEU A 224 -0.09 1.06 -19.78
C LEU A 224 0.41 0.54 -21.14
N ARG A 225 0.28 1.33 -22.23
CA ARG A 225 0.60 0.89 -23.62
C ARG A 225 2.01 0.39 -23.82
N ARG A 226 2.96 0.93 -23.04
CA ARG A 226 4.35 0.48 -23.05
C ARG A 226 4.50 -1.02 -22.71
N HIS A 227 3.55 -1.59 -21.97
CA HIS A 227 3.56 -2.98 -21.52
C HIS A 227 2.80 -3.96 -22.43
N TRP A 228 2.20 -3.51 -23.53
CA TRP A 228 1.32 -4.39 -24.34
C TRP A 228 2.03 -5.62 -24.90
N ASN A 229 3.34 -5.55 -25.11
CA ASN A 229 4.15 -6.64 -25.64
C ASN A 229 4.89 -7.41 -24.54
N ASP A 230 4.69 -7.03 -23.28
CA ASP A 230 5.29 -7.74 -22.16
C ASP A 230 4.72 -9.15 -22.07
N LYS A 231 5.61 -10.09 -21.76
CA LYS A 231 5.31 -11.50 -21.58
C LYS A 231 5.60 -11.91 -20.14
N ALA A 232 5.07 -13.06 -19.74
CA ALA A 232 5.18 -13.53 -18.35
C ALA A 232 6.66 -13.72 -17.94
N GLU A 233 7.51 -14.19 -18.85
CA GLU A 233 8.96 -14.35 -18.65
C GLU A 233 9.72 -13.04 -18.45
N ASN A 234 9.14 -11.90 -18.80
CA ASN A 234 9.78 -10.59 -18.60
C ASN A 234 9.68 -10.13 -17.14
N HIS A 235 8.86 -10.76 -16.30
CA HIS A 235 8.51 -10.29 -14.96
C HIS A 235 8.90 -11.27 -13.86
N SER A 236 9.25 -10.72 -12.70
CA SER A 236 9.53 -11.50 -11.50
C SER A 236 8.31 -12.31 -11.08
N TYR A 237 8.56 -13.55 -10.64
CA TYR A 237 7.52 -14.48 -10.17
C TYR A 237 6.66 -13.90 -9.05
N LEU A 238 7.17 -12.91 -8.31
CA LEU A 238 6.47 -12.24 -7.21
C LEU A 238 5.17 -11.55 -7.64
N TYR A 239 5.16 -10.95 -8.83
CA TYR A 239 4.04 -10.13 -9.29
C TYR A 239 3.61 -10.45 -10.72
N ARG A 240 4.30 -11.38 -11.40
CA ARG A 240 4.04 -11.78 -12.79
C ARG A 240 2.57 -12.08 -13.03
N ASP A 241 1.96 -12.91 -12.20
CA ASP A 241 0.59 -13.40 -12.47
C ASP A 241 -0.43 -12.25 -12.34
N ASP A 242 -0.27 -11.40 -11.32
CA ASP A 242 -1.09 -10.19 -11.16
C ASP A 242 -0.83 -9.17 -12.28
N PHE A 243 0.41 -8.97 -12.68
CA PHE A 243 0.76 -8.09 -13.80
C PHE A 243 0.11 -8.56 -15.10
N MET A 244 0.24 -9.86 -15.43
CA MET A 244 -0.33 -10.42 -16.65
C MET A 244 -1.86 -10.35 -16.63
N LYS A 245 -2.48 -10.55 -15.46
CA LYS A 245 -3.92 -10.38 -15.28
C LYS A 245 -4.35 -8.93 -15.53
N GLU A 246 -3.69 -7.96 -14.92
CA GLU A 246 -4.03 -6.54 -15.09
C GLU A 246 -3.72 -6.05 -16.52
N LEU A 247 -2.69 -6.59 -17.17
CA LEU A 247 -2.37 -6.31 -18.58
C LEU A 247 -3.46 -6.84 -19.51
N ALA A 248 -3.95 -8.06 -19.26
CA ALA A 248 -5.05 -8.65 -20.02
C ALA A 248 -6.33 -7.81 -19.87
N ALA A 249 -6.64 -7.37 -18.65
CA ALA A 249 -7.75 -6.45 -18.39
C ALA A 249 -7.59 -5.12 -19.13
N ALA A 250 -6.38 -4.54 -19.15
CA ALA A 250 -6.10 -3.29 -19.88
C ALA A 250 -6.30 -3.45 -21.39
N LYS A 251 -5.81 -4.56 -21.97
CA LYS A 251 -6.01 -4.89 -23.39
C LYS A 251 -7.49 -5.07 -23.75
N PHE A 252 -8.24 -5.75 -22.88
CA PHE A 252 -9.68 -5.94 -23.05
C PHE A 252 -10.44 -4.61 -22.97
N ASN A 253 -10.19 -3.83 -21.91
CA ASN A 253 -10.84 -2.55 -21.70
C ASN A 253 -10.50 -1.54 -22.80
N TRP A 254 -9.26 -1.54 -23.31
CA TRP A 254 -8.86 -0.69 -24.43
C TRP A 254 -9.71 -0.90 -25.68
N LYS A 255 -10.04 -2.15 -26.00
CA LYS A 255 -10.95 -2.46 -27.12
C LYS A 255 -12.35 -1.95 -26.84
N ALA A 256 -12.82 -2.07 -25.60
CA ALA A 256 -14.14 -1.60 -25.15
C ALA A 256 -14.25 -0.06 -25.05
N CYS A 257 -13.11 0.65 -25.00
CA CYS A 257 -13.08 2.12 -25.06
C CYS A 257 -13.17 2.68 -26.49
N ARG A 258 -13.20 1.83 -27.53
CA ARG A 258 -13.34 2.24 -28.93
C ARG A 258 -14.79 2.57 -29.28
#